data_AF-A0A6D2K1S0-F1
#
_entry.id   AF-A0A6D2K1S0-F1
#
_cell.length_a   1.000
_cell.length_b   1.000
_cell.length_c   1.000
_cell.angle_alpha   90.00
_cell.angle_beta   90.00
_cell.angle_gamma   90.00
#
_symmetry.space_group_name_H-M   'P 1'
#
loop_
_entity.id
_entity.type
_entity.pdbx_description
1 polymer ?
#
loop_
_entity_poly.entity_id
_entity_poly.type
_entity_poly.pdbx_seq_one_letter_code
_entity_poly.pdbx_strand_id
1 'polypeptide(L)'
;MHDMRYQNVTFAGTTLELIKALYEPHQWPGLRGHVAGLLTFTTDKIGWDISYEEPSSNIGATEIAKSVILGDRLQSYVAHGAPDWLRSFFESEKT
;
A
#
# COMPACT_ATOMS: atom_id res chain seq x y z
N MET A 1 6.18 -9.41 12.50
CA MET A 1 5.19 -8.36 12.17
C MET A 1 4.25 -8.27 13.36
N HIS A 2 4.10 -7.10 13.98
CA HIS A 2 3.21 -6.92 15.14
C HIS A 2 1.76 -6.80 14.64
N ASP A 3 0.82 -7.51 15.26
CA ASP A 3 -0.60 -7.36 14.94
C ASP A 3 -1.11 -6.00 15.44
N MET A 4 -1.54 -5.13 14.53
CA MET A 4 -2.04 -3.79 14.86
C MET A 4 -3.49 -3.79 15.37
N ARG A 5 -4.19 -4.94 15.29
CA ARG A 5 -5.57 -5.14 15.73
C ARG A 5 -6.61 -4.19 15.11
N TYR A 6 -6.32 -3.60 13.96
CA TYR A 6 -7.30 -2.81 13.21
C TYR A 6 -8.38 -3.74 12.63
N GLN A 7 -9.64 -3.39 12.89
CA GLN A 7 -10.80 -4.14 12.40
C GLN A 7 -11.37 -3.58 11.10
N ASN A 8 -11.16 -2.29 10.84
CA ASN A 8 -11.63 -1.57 9.65
C ASN A 8 -10.46 -0.81 9.04
N VAL A 9 -10.02 -1.19 7.84
CA VAL A 9 -8.83 -0.63 7.18
C VAL A 9 -9.15 -0.24 5.74
N THR A 10 -8.90 1.02 5.38
CA THR A 10 -8.88 1.43 3.98
C THR A 10 -7.43 1.52 3.53
N PHE A 11 -7.09 0.79 2.48
CA PHE A 11 -5.80 0.92 1.80
C PHE A 11 -5.94 1.95 0.68
N ALA A 12 -4.88 2.73 0.45
CA ALA A 12 -4.81 3.67 -0.66
C ALA A 12 -3.68 3.24 -1.61
N GLY A 13 -3.95 3.30 -2.91
CA GLY A 13 -2.99 2.96 -3.95
C GLY A 13 -3.09 3.88 -5.15
N THR A 14 -1.97 4.11 -5.82
CA THR A 14 -1.88 5.01 -6.98
C THR A 14 -1.99 4.30 -8.33
N THR A 15 -2.01 2.96 -8.34
CA THR A 15 -2.12 2.17 -9.58
C THR A 15 -3.54 1.69 -9.78
N LEU A 16 -4.31 2.41 -10.60
CA LEU A 16 -5.72 2.13 -10.84
C LEU A 16 -5.95 0.74 -11.45
N GLU A 17 -5.05 0.27 -12.32
CA GLU A 17 -5.14 -1.04 -12.97
C GLU A 17 -5.03 -2.18 -11.96
N LEU A 18 -4.16 -2.06 -10.95
CA LEU A 18 -4.05 -3.06 -9.88
C LEU A 18 -5.30 -3.07 -8.99
N ILE A 19 -5.83 -1.88 -8.68
CA ILE A 19 -7.09 -1.75 -7.92
C ILE A 19 -8.24 -2.40 -8.69
N LYS A 20 -8.38 -2.09 -10.00
CA LYS A 20 -9.39 -2.72 -10.85
C LYS A 20 -9.20 -4.23 -10.96
N ALA A 21 -7.96 -4.72 -11.05
CA ALA A 21 -7.66 -6.14 -11.07
C ALA A 21 -8.00 -6.85 -9.75
N LEU A 22 -8.00 -6.16 -8.60
CA LEU A 22 -8.48 -6.70 -7.33
C LEU A 22 -9.99 -6.88 -7.32
N TYR A 23 -10.75 -5.91 -7.86
CA TYR A 23 -12.22 -6.00 -7.91
C TYR A 23 -12.74 -6.92 -9.02
N GLU A 24 -12.12 -6.87 -10.20
CA GLU A 24 -12.56 -7.60 -11.40
C GLU A 24 -11.41 -8.43 -12.02
N PRO A 25 -10.84 -9.40 -11.28
CA PRO A 25 -9.62 -10.12 -11.72
C PRO A 25 -9.78 -10.85 -13.06
N HIS A 26 -11.01 -11.22 -13.44
CA HIS A 26 -11.30 -11.85 -14.73
C HIS A 26 -11.14 -10.91 -15.93
N GLN A 27 -11.32 -9.61 -15.74
CA GLN A 27 -11.12 -8.59 -16.79
C GLN A 27 -9.63 -8.22 -16.95
N TRP A 28 -8.78 -8.61 -15.99
CA TRP A 28 -7.35 -8.25 -15.94
C TRP A 28 -6.44 -9.49 -15.82
N PRO A 29 -6.50 -10.46 -16.75
CA PRO A 29 -5.80 -11.74 -16.63
C PRO A 29 -4.27 -11.58 -16.52
N GLY A 30 -3.69 -10.57 -17.17
CA GLY A 30 -2.24 -10.28 -17.09
C GLY A 30 -1.77 -9.83 -15.70
N LEU A 31 -2.67 -9.27 -14.88
CA LEU A 31 -2.35 -8.82 -13.53
C LEU A 31 -2.68 -9.87 -12.46
N ARG A 32 -3.33 -10.98 -12.83
CA ARG A 32 -3.80 -12.01 -11.89
C ARG A 32 -2.68 -12.53 -10.98
N GLY A 33 -1.48 -12.75 -11.53
CA GLY A 33 -0.33 -13.20 -10.73
C GLY A 33 0.12 -12.17 -9.68
N HIS A 34 0.01 -10.89 -9.98
CA HIS A 34 0.38 -9.80 -9.07
C HIS A 34 -0.63 -9.61 -7.94
N VAL A 35 -1.93 -9.84 -8.21
CA VAL A 35 -2.99 -9.66 -7.22
C VAL A 35 -3.39 -10.94 -6.49
N ALA A 36 -2.95 -12.12 -6.95
CA ALA A 36 -3.38 -13.42 -6.40
C ALA A 36 -3.19 -13.53 -4.89
N GLY A 37 -2.04 -13.10 -4.36
CA GLY A 37 -1.77 -13.14 -2.92
C GLY A 37 -2.78 -12.30 -2.14
N LEU A 38 -3.02 -11.06 -2.58
CA LEU A 38 -4.00 -10.18 -1.95
C LEU A 38 -5.40 -10.79 -2.01
N LEU A 39 -5.84 -11.28 -3.17
CA LEU A 39 -7.15 -11.94 -3.33
C LEU A 39 -7.32 -13.13 -2.37
N THR A 40 -6.30 -13.98 -2.25
CA THR A 40 -6.33 -15.11 -1.30
C THR A 40 -6.47 -14.65 0.14
N PHE A 41 -5.80 -13.55 0.53
CA PHE A 41 -5.91 -13.03 1.88
C PHE A 41 -7.23 -12.30 2.15
N THR A 42 -7.88 -11.76 1.12
CA THR A 42 -9.03 -10.88 1.30
C THR A 42 -10.40 -11.52 1.04
N THR A 43 -10.48 -12.63 0.32
CA THR A 43 -11.75 -13.25 -0.12
C THR A 43 -12.74 -13.49 1.03
N ASP A 44 -12.25 -13.91 2.20
CA ASP A 44 -13.09 -14.22 3.37
C ASP A 44 -12.98 -13.17 4.49
N LYS A 45 -12.39 -12.01 4.20
CA LYS A 45 -12.15 -10.96 5.19
C LYS A 45 -13.09 -9.78 4.97
N ILE A 46 -13.78 -9.42 6.04
CA ILE A 46 -14.56 -8.19 6.15
C ILE A 46 -13.74 -7.09 6.81
N GLY A 47 -14.18 -5.84 6.71
CA GLY A 47 -13.54 -4.71 7.39
C GLY A 47 -12.28 -4.21 6.67
N TRP A 48 -12.20 -4.38 5.36
CA TRP A 48 -11.17 -3.71 4.57
C TRP A 48 -11.73 -3.23 3.23
N ASP A 49 -11.10 -2.21 2.66
CA ASP A 49 -11.36 -1.74 1.30
C ASP A 49 -10.09 -1.13 0.70
N ILE A 50 -10.06 -0.91 -0.62
CA ILE A 50 -8.94 -0.24 -1.30
C ILE A 50 -9.42 0.84 -2.27
N SER A 51 -8.91 2.06 -2.11
CA SER A 51 -9.27 3.18 -2.96
C SER A 51 -8.10 3.67 -3.81
N TYR A 52 -8.43 4.23 -4.97
CA TYR A 52 -7.47 5.01 -5.73
C TYR A 52 -7.15 6.30 -4.99
N GLU A 53 -5.87 6.63 -4.93
CA GLU A 53 -5.36 7.90 -4.45
C GLU A 53 -4.49 8.54 -5.52
N GLU A 54 -4.59 9.85 -5.65
CA GLU A 54 -3.82 10.60 -6.63
C GLU A 54 -2.32 10.55 -6.26
N PRO A 55 -1.40 10.36 -7.23
CA PRO A 55 0.02 10.21 -6.93
C PRO A 55 0.62 11.33 -6.06
N SER A 56 0.15 12.57 -6.21
CA SER A 56 0.64 13.68 -5.38
C SER A 56 0.21 13.59 -3.91
N SER A 57 -0.87 12.87 -3.61
CA SER A 57 -1.33 12.59 -2.24
C SER A 57 -0.66 11.37 -1.61
N ASN A 58 0.05 10.55 -2.39
CA ASN A 58 0.69 9.31 -1.92
C ASN A 58 2.21 9.31 -2.15
N ILE A 59 2.82 10.50 -2.03
CA ILE A 59 4.27 10.70 -2.22
C ILE A 59 5.06 9.89 -1.18
N GLY A 60 4.60 9.86 0.07
CA GLY A 60 5.25 9.09 1.14
C GLY A 60 5.46 7.61 0.79
N ALA A 61 4.41 6.91 0.32
CA ALA A 61 4.56 5.51 -0.09
C ALA A 61 5.49 5.34 -1.31
N THR A 62 5.47 6.32 -2.22
CA THR A 62 6.33 6.33 -3.41
C THR A 62 7.81 6.47 -3.03
N GLU A 63 8.15 7.40 -2.13
CA GLU A 63 9.54 7.58 -1.67
C GLU A 63 10.03 6.38 -0.87
N ILE A 64 9.15 5.71 -0.12
CA ILE A 64 9.47 4.43 0.52
C ILE A 64 9.81 3.37 -0.53
N ALA A 65 8.95 3.17 -1.54
CA ALA A 65 9.20 2.19 -2.59
C ALA A 65 10.50 2.46 -3.35
N LYS A 66 10.79 3.72 -3.69
CA LYS A 66 12.07 4.13 -4.29
C LYS A 66 13.26 3.82 -3.38
N SER A 67 13.15 4.07 -2.08
CA SER A 67 14.24 3.84 -1.13
C SER A 67 14.64 2.36 -1.01
N VAL A 68 13.68 1.44 -1.19
CA VAL A 68 13.94 0.00 -1.26
C VAL A 68 14.73 -0.33 -2.53
N ILE A 69 14.27 0.15 -3.69
CA ILE A 69 14.87 -0.17 -4.99
C ILE A 69 16.27 0.45 -5.14
N LEU A 70 16.44 1.70 -4.70
CA LEU A 70 17.65 2.50 -4.98
C LEU A 70 18.70 2.38 -3.88
N GLY A 71 18.32 2.01 -2.66
CA GLY A 71 19.20 2.09 -1.49
C GLY A 71 19.12 0.91 -0.54
N ASP A 72 18.38 -0.15 -0.89
CA ASP A 72 18.18 -1.36 -0.05
C ASP A 72 17.71 -1.02 1.37
N ARG A 73 16.91 0.05 1.50
CA ARG A 73 16.45 0.55 2.80
C ARG A 73 15.16 -0.15 3.20
N LEU A 74 15.25 -1.10 4.13
CA LEU A 74 14.13 -1.92 4.57
C LEU A 74 13.64 -1.47 5.95
N GLN A 75 12.65 -0.56 5.99
CA GLN A 75 11.91 -0.21 7.20
C GLN A 75 10.41 -0.21 6.91
N SER A 76 9.64 -0.95 7.70
CA SER A 76 8.18 -0.96 7.57
C SER A 76 7.60 0.30 8.21
N TYR A 77 7.05 1.19 7.38
CA TYR A 77 6.39 2.41 7.85
C TYR A 77 5.09 2.14 8.63
N VAL A 78 4.42 1.04 8.28
CA VAL A 78 3.16 0.62 8.89
C VAL A 78 3.37 0.11 10.32
N ALA A 79 4.42 -0.68 10.55
CA ALA A 79 4.64 -1.30 11.86
C ALA A 79 5.48 -0.43 12.82
N HIS A 80 6.35 0.44 12.29
CA HIS A 80 7.34 1.19 13.10
C HIS A 80 7.26 2.71 12.92
N GLY A 81 6.24 3.21 12.21
CA GLY A 81 6.11 4.63 11.88
C GLY A 81 7.07 5.07 10.75
N ALA A 82 7.05 6.36 10.44
CA ALA A 82 7.81 6.94 9.32
C ALA A 82 9.29 6.50 9.32
N PRO A 83 9.85 6.07 8.17
CA PRO A 83 11.26 5.70 8.09
C PRO A 83 12.18 6.84 8.48
N ASP A 84 13.31 6.52 9.13
CA ASP A 84 14.18 7.54 9.71
C ASP A 84 14.71 8.55 8.67
N TRP A 85 14.98 8.07 7.46
CA TRP A 85 15.46 8.91 6.36
C TRP A 85 14.37 9.74 5.66
N LEU A 86 13.08 9.50 5.98
CA LEU A 86 11.94 10.28 5.50
C LEU A 86 11.22 11.02 6.64
N ARG A 87 11.76 11.01 7.86
CA ARG A 87 11.09 11.55 9.03
C ARG A 87 10.68 13.02 8.85
N SER A 88 11.61 13.86 8.37
CA SER A 88 11.35 15.28 8.12
C SER A 88 10.27 15.51 7.05
N PHE A 89 10.23 14.65 6.03
CA PHE A 89 9.20 14.69 4.99
C PHE A 89 7.82 14.42 5.60
N PHE A 90 7.65 13.31 6.33
CA PHE A 90 6.37 12.96 6.97
C PHE A 90 5.96 13.91 8.09
N GLU A 91 6.90 14.57 8.76
CA GLU A 91 6.59 15.64 9.72
C GLU A 91 6.03 16.87 9.02
N SER A 92 6.56 17.23 7.85
CA SER A 92 6.05 18.37 7.08
C SER A 92 4.62 18.15 6.55
N GLU A 93 4.24 16.92 6.23
CA GLU A 93 2.89 16.57 5.76
C GLU A 93 1.79 16.70 6.83
N LYS A 94 2.16 16.79 8.12
CA LYS A 94 1.21 16.95 9.23
C LYS A 94 0.78 18.40 9.46
N THR A 95 1.38 19.35 8.74
CA THR A 95 1.22 20.80 8.96
C THR A 95 0.29 21.39 7.92
#